data_AF-A0A8T6VTC2-F1
#
_entry.id   AF-A0A8T6VTC2-F1
#
_cell.length_a   1.000
_cell.length_b   1.000
_cell.length_c   1.000
_cell.angle_alpha   90.00
_cell.angle_beta   90.00
_cell.angle_gamma   90.00
#
_symmetry.space_group_name_H-M   'P 1'
#
loop_
_entity.id
_entity.type
_entity.pdbx_description
1 polymer ?
#
loop_
_entity_poly.entity_id
_entity_poly.type
_entity_poly.pdbx_seq_one_letter_code
_entity_poly.pdbx_strand_id
1 'polypeptide(L)'
;IELDMRRFRILNHTCSTCPRQTTCNHKCEFIAATEALGNVDTNIWLIDMSQQEMGQRIRQLRQSMTPGWAWLSHISLPFIPRQDEMTRLWEQGYKDQVLNSYQRRLDRLRRRAPHIWRVLIDERNGLMAARLAYIASQKLMEDEEPNILALVGAAHVEGISALLKEPLTIKESLQRLNLTFTPPKLIRRISVEAN
;
A
#
# COMPACT_ATOMS: atom_id res chain seq x y z
N ILE A 1 -1.01 2.63 -1.49
CA ILE A 1 -2.21 1.89 -1.94
C ILE A 1 -1.73 0.80 -2.86
N GLU A 2 -2.38 -0.34 -2.80
CA GLU A 2 -2.11 -1.42 -3.72
C GLU A 2 -2.20 -0.92 -5.15
N LEU A 3 -1.14 -1.20 -5.90
CA LEU A 3 -1.19 -1.08 -7.33
C LEU A 3 -0.53 -2.34 -7.88
N ASP A 4 -1.32 -3.30 -8.34
CA ASP A 4 -0.84 -4.18 -9.40
C ASP A 4 -0.96 -3.44 -10.75
N MET A 5 -0.35 -3.97 -11.82
CA MET A 5 -0.41 -3.32 -13.14
C MET A 5 -1.83 -3.12 -13.66
N ARG A 6 -2.74 -4.04 -13.35
CA ARG A 6 -4.12 -3.98 -13.81
C ARG A 6 -4.84 -2.83 -13.10
N ARG A 7 -4.71 -2.74 -11.78
CA ARG A 7 -5.27 -1.68 -10.96
C ARG A 7 -4.66 -0.32 -11.29
N PHE A 8 -3.34 -0.26 -11.49
CA PHE A 8 -2.65 0.94 -11.94
C PHE A 8 -3.24 1.44 -13.27
N ARG A 9 -3.38 0.58 -14.28
CA ARG A 9 -3.97 0.97 -15.58
C ARG A 9 -5.41 1.43 -15.45
N ILE A 10 -6.22 0.73 -14.64
CA ILE A 10 -7.61 1.12 -14.38
C ILE A 10 -7.65 2.51 -13.73
N LEU A 11 -6.90 2.72 -12.65
CA LEU A 11 -6.87 4.01 -11.95
C LEU A 11 -6.34 5.11 -12.85
N ASN A 12 -5.26 4.86 -13.59
CA ASN A 12 -4.69 5.83 -14.53
C ASN A 12 -5.74 6.28 -15.56
N HIS A 13 -6.49 5.33 -16.12
CA HIS A 13 -7.57 5.63 -17.07
C HIS A 13 -8.76 6.36 -16.43
N THR A 14 -9.18 5.98 -15.22
CA THR A 14 -10.29 6.67 -14.53
C THR A 14 -9.89 8.04 -14.00
N CYS A 15 -8.62 8.25 -13.70
CA CYS A 15 -8.10 9.51 -13.19
C CYS A 15 -7.84 10.51 -14.31
N SER A 16 -7.48 10.05 -15.51
CA SER A 16 -7.35 10.93 -16.68
C SER A 16 -8.67 11.55 -17.12
N THR A 17 -9.81 10.96 -16.71
CA THR A 17 -11.15 11.50 -16.96
C THR A 17 -11.68 12.36 -15.81
N CYS A 18 -10.92 12.54 -14.72
CA CYS A 18 -11.31 13.44 -13.62
C CYS A 18 -11.30 14.90 -14.08
N PRO A 19 -12.34 15.70 -13.76
CA PRO A 19 -12.32 17.13 -14.02
C PRO A 19 -11.26 17.80 -13.15
N ARG A 20 -10.47 18.72 -13.72
CA ARG A 20 -9.39 19.44 -13.00
C ARG A 20 -9.88 20.40 -11.92
N GLN A 21 -11.15 20.79 -11.94
CA GLN A 21 -11.72 21.88 -11.13
C GLN A 21 -12.87 21.45 -10.21
N THR A 22 -13.23 20.16 -10.19
CA THR A 22 -14.30 19.64 -9.31
C THR A 22 -13.82 18.42 -8.54
N THR A 23 -14.56 18.03 -7.51
CA THR A 23 -14.27 16.84 -6.71
C THR A 23 -14.30 15.59 -7.59
N CYS A 24 -13.18 14.88 -7.67
CA CYS A 24 -13.13 13.56 -8.28
C CYS A 24 -13.20 12.50 -7.19
N ASN A 25 -14.20 11.61 -7.27
CA ASN A 25 -14.36 10.51 -6.32
C ASN A 25 -13.43 9.32 -6.61
N HIS A 26 -12.63 9.41 -7.67
CA HIS A 26 -11.61 8.43 -7.99
C HIS A 26 -10.39 8.67 -7.09
N LYS A 27 -9.84 7.58 -6.51
CA LYS A 27 -8.65 7.59 -5.63
C LYS A 27 -7.37 7.90 -6.42
N CYS A 28 -7.26 9.14 -6.90
CA CYS A 28 -6.26 9.58 -7.88
C CYS A 28 -4.98 10.11 -7.27
N GLU A 29 -4.86 10.15 -5.94
CA GLU A 29 -3.69 10.69 -5.25
C GLU A 29 -2.40 9.98 -5.68
N PHE A 30 -2.48 8.66 -5.93
CA PHE A 30 -1.34 7.86 -6.38
C PHE A 30 -1.01 8.08 -7.86
N ILE A 31 -2.02 8.22 -8.72
CA ILE A 31 -1.78 8.54 -10.14
C ILE A 31 -1.14 9.92 -10.24
N ALA A 32 -1.68 10.91 -9.52
CA ALA A 32 -1.12 12.25 -9.43
C ALA A 32 0.33 12.23 -8.91
N ALA A 33 0.65 11.41 -7.90
CA ALA A 33 2.03 11.25 -7.43
C ALA A 33 2.95 10.66 -8.52
N THR A 34 2.49 9.64 -9.24
CA THR A 34 3.27 9.07 -10.36
C THR A 34 3.41 10.02 -11.55
N GLU A 35 2.42 10.86 -11.82
CA GLU A 35 2.46 11.89 -12.86
C GLU A 35 3.40 13.03 -12.46
N ALA A 36 3.33 13.50 -11.21
CA ALA A 36 4.22 14.53 -10.68
C ALA A 36 5.70 14.11 -10.75
N LEU A 37 5.98 12.83 -10.50
CA LEU A 37 7.31 12.25 -10.66
C LEU A 37 7.60 11.81 -12.11
N GLY A 38 6.62 11.87 -13.00
CA GLY A 38 6.75 11.44 -14.39
C GLY A 38 7.67 12.31 -15.24
N ASN A 39 8.05 13.50 -14.78
CA ASN A 39 9.02 14.35 -15.47
C ASN A 39 10.38 14.39 -14.77
N VAL A 40 10.57 13.56 -13.73
CA VAL A 40 11.83 13.40 -13.03
C VAL A 40 12.50 12.12 -13.54
N ASP A 41 13.81 12.14 -13.76
CA ASP A 41 14.59 10.97 -14.18
C ASP A 41 14.69 9.96 -13.03
N THR A 42 13.62 9.19 -12.83
CA THR A 42 13.54 8.20 -11.75
C THR A 42 12.73 6.97 -12.17
N ASN A 43 13.15 5.82 -11.65
CA ASN A 43 12.38 4.59 -11.73
C ASN A 43 11.14 4.67 -10.83
N ILE A 44 9.99 4.22 -11.34
CA ILE A 44 8.75 4.12 -10.55
C ILE A 44 8.38 2.66 -10.37
N TRP A 45 8.26 2.23 -9.11
CA TRP A 45 8.00 0.85 -8.72
C TRP A 45 6.68 0.71 -7.97
N LEU A 46 5.94 -0.36 -8.27
CA LEU A 46 4.81 -0.80 -7.45
C LEU A 46 5.28 -1.88 -6.47
N ILE A 47 5.03 -1.66 -5.18
CA ILE A 47 5.62 -2.46 -4.09
C ILE A 47 4.61 -3.25 -3.25
N ASP A 48 3.31 -3.10 -3.47
CA ASP A 48 2.25 -3.66 -2.59
C ASP A 48 1.63 -4.96 -3.16
N MET A 49 0.86 -5.68 -2.34
CA MET A 49 0.19 -6.94 -2.68
C MET A 49 -1.10 -6.71 -3.48
N SER A 50 -1.36 -7.49 -4.54
CA SER A 50 -2.58 -7.36 -5.37
C SER A 50 -3.89 -7.69 -4.62
N GLN A 51 -5.03 -7.18 -5.09
CA GLN A 51 -6.38 -7.36 -4.52
C GLN A 51 -6.77 -8.81 -4.62
N GLN A 52 -6.39 -9.43 -5.73
CA GLN A 52 -6.62 -10.84 -5.97
C GLN A 52 -5.87 -11.68 -4.93
N GLU A 53 -4.59 -11.40 -4.70
CA GLU A 53 -3.78 -12.11 -3.72
C GLU A 53 -4.30 -11.85 -2.30
N MET A 54 -4.56 -10.59 -1.91
CA MET A 54 -5.17 -10.26 -0.62
C MET A 54 -6.48 -11.02 -0.41
N GLY A 55 -7.37 -11.01 -1.41
CA GLY A 55 -8.66 -11.71 -1.33
C GLY A 55 -8.49 -13.22 -1.22
N GLN A 56 -7.55 -13.81 -1.95
CA GLN A 56 -7.21 -15.24 -1.84
C GLN A 56 -6.69 -15.58 -0.44
N ARG A 57 -5.76 -14.78 0.08
CA ARG A 57 -5.16 -15.00 1.41
C ARG A 57 -6.18 -14.82 2.53
N ILE A 58 -7.03 -13.80 2.47
CA ILE A 58 -8.14 -13.64 3.42
C ILE A 58 -9.07 -14.86 3.39
N ARG A 59 -9.40 -15.39 2.20
CA ARG A 59 -10.24 -16.60 2.08
C ARG A 59 -9.56 -17.84 2.65
N GLN A 60 -8.27 -18.05 2.37
CA GLN A 60 -7.51 -19.18 2.91
C GLN A 60 -7.45 -19.13 4.44
N LEU A 61 -7.14 -17.96 5.02
CA LEU A 61 -7.11 -17.77 6.47
C LEU A 61 -8.50 -17.81 7.13
N ARG A 62 -9.56 -17.61 6.34
CA ARG A 62 -10.95 -17.77 6.81
C ARG A 62 -11.37 -19.24 6.83
N GLN A 63 -10.93 -20.06 5.89
CA GLN A 63 -11.27 -21.49 5.85
C GLN A 63 -10.76 -22.26 7.09
N SER A 64 -9.75 -21.72 7.79
CA SER A 64 -9.29 -22.23 9.08
C SER A 64 -10.07 -21.70 10.30
N MET A 65 -11.15 -20.92 10.11
CA MET A 65 -11.99 -20.37 11.20
C MET A 65 -13.51 -20.52 10.93
N THR A 66 -14.29 -20.68 12.00
CA THR A 66 -15.73 -20.98 12.06
C THR A 66 -16.60 -20.06 11.16
N PRO A 67 -17.64 -20.58 10.47
CA PRO A 67 -18.34 -19.89 9.38
C PRO A 67 -19.36 -18.86 9.90
N GLY A 68 -18.90 -17.68 10.34
CA GLY A 68 -19.78 -16.65 10.90
C GLY A 68 -20.06 -15.42 10.02
N TRP A 69 -19.33 -15.16 8.93
CA TRP A 69 -19.33 -13.80 8.34
C TRP A 69 -19.23 -13.78 6.80
N ALA A 70 -20.28 -14.19 6.10
CA ALA A 70 -20.41 -14.22 4.64
C ALA A 70 -20.52 -12.83 3.94
N TRP A 71 -20.19 -11.72 4.59
CA TRP A 71 -20.56 -10.37 4.13
C TRP A 71 -19.44 -9.52 3.48
N LEU A 72 -18.24 -10.08 3.25
CA LEU A 72 -17.06 -9.32 2.77
C LEU A 72 -16.97 -9.11 1.25
N SER A 73 -17.98 -9.50 0.46
CA SER A 73 -17.96 -9.41 -1.01
C SER A 73 -17.93 -7.98 -1.56
N HIS A 74 -18.14 -6.97 -0.72
CA HIS A 74 -17.86 -5.58 -1.01
C HIS A 74 -17.13 -5.00 0.20
N ILE A 75 -15.80 -4.76 0.10
CA ILE A 75 -15.00 -4.17 1.18
C ILE A 75 -15.37 -2.69 1.35
N SER A 76 -16.59 -2.45 1.83
CA SER A 76 -16.91 -1.39 2.76
C SER A 76 -16.77 -2.02 4.15
N LEU A 77 -15.54 -2.05 4.65
CA LEU A 77 -15.35 -2.32 6.07
C LEU A 77 -16.11 -1.20 6.81
N PRO A 78 -17.07 -1.50 7.71
CA PRO A 78 -17.80 -0.50 8.49
C PRO A 78 -16.87 0.28 9.44
N PHE A 79 -15.58 -0.04 9.41
CA PHE A 79 -14.50 0.63 10.11
C PHE A 79 -13.82 1.73 9.28
N ILE A 80 -14.04 1.82 7.95
CA ILE A 80 -13.46 2.86 7.09
C ILE A 80 -14.59 3.85 6.73
N PRO A 81 -14.50 5.13 7.14
CA PRO A 81 -15.56 6.09 6.85
C PRO A 81 -15.60 6.39 5.34
N ARG A 82 -16.70 7.00 4.88
CA ARG A 82 -16.68 7.69 3.59
C ARG A 82 -15.56 8.73 3.65
N GLN A 83 -14.67 8.69 2.67
CA GLN A 83 -13.40 9.43 2.64
C GLN A 83 -13.63 10.94 2.88
N ASP A 84 -14.75 11.46 2.39
CA ASP A 84 -15.13 12.88 2.36
C ASP A 84 -15.20 13.54 3.75
N GLU A 85 -15.71 12.86 4.79
CA GLU A 85 -15.84 13.46 6.12
C GLU A 85 -14.47 13.63 6.81
N MET A 86 -13.61 12.63 6.69
CA MET A 86 -12.27 12.67 7.30
C MET A 86 -11.36 13.64 6.54
N THR A 87 -11.48 13.70 5.20
CA THR A 87 -10.77 14.69 4.38
C THR A 87 -11.15 16.11 4.80
N ARG A 88 -12.45 16.40 4.98
CA ARG A 88 -12.90 17.73 5.42
C ARG A 88 -12.35 18.10 6.81
N LEU A 89 -12.40 17.17 7.77
CA LEU A 89 -11.85 17.41 9.11
C LEU A 89 -10.34 17.65 9.06
N TRP A 90 -9.63 16.94 8.18
CA TRP A 90 -8.20 17.14 7.97
C TRP A 90 -7.89 18.54 7.41
N GLU A 91 -8.62 18.97 6.38
CA GLU A 91 -8.48 20.29 5.75
C GLU A 91 -8.82 21.44 6.73
N GLN A 92 -9.77 21.22 7.64
CA GLN A 92 -10.14 22.17 8.69
C GLN A 92 -9.14 22.23 9.85
N GLY A 93 -8.03 21.47 9.79
CA GLY A 93 -6.98 21.49 10.80
C GLY A 93 -7.16 20.50 11.96
N TYR A 94 -8.22 19.67 11.96
CA TYR A 94 -8.50 18.68 13.01
C TYR A 94 -7.69 17.37 12.82
N LYS A 95 -6.40 17.49 12.49
CA LYS A 95 -5.53 16.36 12.14
C LYS A 95 -5.46 15.31 13.24
N ASP A 96 -5.29 15.72 14.50
CA ASP A 96 -5.19 14.80 15.63
C ASP A 96 -6.47 13.99 15.84
N GLN A 97 -7.64 14.62 15.66
CA GLN A 97 -8.93 13.94 15.76
C GLN A 97 -9.08 12.88 14.66
N VAL A 98 -8.66 13.22 13.44
CA VAL A 98 -8.67 12.32 12.29
C VAL A 98 -7.73 11.13 12.56
N LEU A 99 -6.49 11.38 12.97
CA LEU A 99 -5.51 10.34 13.30
C LEU A 99 -6.01 9.43 14.44
N ASN A 100 -6.55 10.00 15.51
CA ASN A 100 -7.11 9.24 16.64
C ASN A 100 -8.34 8.41 16.26
N SER A 101 -9.18 8.90 15.34
CA SER A 101 -10.30 8.13 14.78
C SER A 101 -9.79 6.94 13.97
N TYR A 102 -8.77 7.15 13.12
CA TYR A 102 -8.14 6.09 12.34
C TYR A 102 -7.49 5.03 13.24
N GLN A 103 -6.73 5.42 14.25
CA GLN A 103 -6.08 4.48 15.16
C GLN A 103 -7.11 3.58 15.87
N ARG A 104 -8.16 4.17 16.43
CA ARG A 104 -9.26 3.41 17.07
C ARG A 104 -9.97 2.45 16.11
N ARG A 105 -10.00 2.74 14.82
CA ARG A 105 -10.58 1.84 13.80
C ARG A 105 -9.64 0.69 13.48
N LEU A 106 -8.35 0.97 13.32
CA LEU A 106 -7.31 -0.05 13.13
C LEU A 106 -7.26 -1.02 14.32
N ASP A 107 -7.34 -0.52 15.55
CA ASP A 107 -7.39 -1.36 16.74
C ASP A 107 -8.63 -2.26 16.78
N ARG A 108 -9.80 -1.74 16.37
CA ARG A 108 -11.02 -2.55 16.27
C ARG A 108 -10.90 -3.63 15.21
N LEU A 109 -10.29 -3.33 14.06
CA LEU A 109 -10.02 -4.32 13.02
C LEU A 109 -9.11 -5.42 13.55
N ARG A 110 -7.99 -5.05 14.19
CA ARG A 110 -7.03 -5.97 14.79
C ARG A 110 -7.69 -6.95 15.77
N ARG A 111 -8.60 -6.44 16.63
CA ARG A 111 -9.30 -7.25 17.63
C ARG A 111 -10.41 -8.12 17.05
N ARG A 112 -11.24 -7.58 16.15
CA ARG A 112 -12.45 -8.25 15.67
C ARG A 112 -12.23 -9.17 14.48
N ALA A 113 -11.24 -8.87 13.65
CA ALA A 113 -10.94 -9.64 12.46
C ALA A 113 -9.42 -9.80 12.30
N PRO A 114 -8.76 -10.54 13.20
CA PRO A 114 -7.31 -10.68 13.20
C PRO A 114 -6.76 -11.30 11.91
N HIS A 115 -7.52 -12.17 11.24
CA HIS A 115 -7.14 -12.72 9.94
C HIS A 115 -7.17 -11.66 8.82
N ILE A 116 -8.12 -10.72 8.87
CA ILE A 116 -8.17 -9.59 7.92
C ILE A 116 -7.04 -8.61 8.23
N TRP A 117 -6.81 -8.30 9.52
CA TRP A 117 -5.68 -7.48 9.96
C TRP A 117 -4.35 -8.04 9.45
N ARG A 118 -4.13 -9.34 9.65
CA ARG A 118 -2.91 -10.03 9.21
C ARG A 118 -2.65 -9.78 7.72
N VAL A 119 -3.64 -9.95 6.86
CA VAL A 119 -3.45 -9.72 5.41
C VAL A 119 -3.32 -8.24 5.08
N LEU A 120 -4.24 -7.41 5.59
CA LEU A 120 -4.32 -6.01 5.22
C LEU A 120 -3.19 -5.16 5.78
N ILE A 121 -2.50 -5.59 6.84
CA ILE A 121 -1.41 -4.86 7.50
C ILE A 121 -0.13 -5.69 7.54
N ASP A 122 -0.10 -6.78 8.32
CA ASP A 122 1.16 -7.48 8.63
C ASP A 122 1.84 -8.04 7.37
N GLU A 123 1.07 -8.72 6.51
CA GLU A 123 1.58 -9.37 5.31
C GLU A 123 2.00 -8.36 4.24
N ARG A 124 1.20 -7.29 4.06
CA ARG A 124 1.53 -6.20 3.16
C ARG A 124 2.77 -5.43 3.61
N ASN A 125 2.92 -5.19 4.91
CA ASN A 125 4.12 -4.55 5.46
C ASN A 125 5.36 -5.40 5.18
N GLY A 126 5.31 -6.70 5.45
CA GLY A 126 6.41 -7.63 5.15
C GLY A 126 6.81 -7.61 3.68
N LEU A 127 5.84 -7.70 2.77
CA LEU A 127 6.10 -7.72 1.34
C LEU A 127 6.61 -6.38 0.81
N MET A 128 6.02 -5.25 1.24
CA MET A 128 6.49 -3.91 0.85
C MET A 128 7.90 -3.64 1.36
N ALA A 129 8.21 -3.99 2.62
CA ALA A 129 9.55 -3.82 3.18
C ALA A 129 10.58 -4.67 2.42
N ALA A 130 10.26 -5.93 2.12
CA ALA A 130 11.15 -6.80 1.33
C ALA A 130 11.44 -6.25 -0.06
N ARG A 131 10.44 -5.67 -0.71
CA ARG A 131 10.59 -5.07 -2.05
C ARG A 131 11.37 -3.76 -2.02
N LEU A 132 11.22 -2.95 -0.98
CA LEU A 132 12.05 -1.76 -0.77
C LEU A 132 13.51 -2.14 -0.51
N ALA A 133 13.76 -3.14 0.34
CA ALA A 133 15.10 -3.68 0.57
C ALA A 133 15.72 -4.25 -0.72
N TYR A 134 14.92 -4.91 -1.56
CA TYR A 134 15.36 -5.38 -2.88
C TYR A 134 15.77 -4.22 -3.81
N ILE A 135 14.97 -3.14 -3.89
CA ILE A 135 15.31 -1.98 -4.73
C ILE A 135 16.61 -1.32 -4.23
N ALA A 136 16.73 -1.14 -2.91
CA ALA A 136 17.93 -0.58 -2.31
C ALA A 136 19.16 -1.45 -2.59
N SER A 137 19.03 -2.78 -2.50
CA SER A 137 20.15 -3.67 -2.78
C SER A 137 20.57 -3.67 -4.24
N GLN A 138 19.65 -3.50 -5.20
CA GLN A 138 20.03 -3.32 -6.61
C GLN A 138 20.91 -2.08 -6.80
N LYS A 139 20.51 -0.93 -6.23
CA LYS A 139 21.29 0.31 -6.32
C LYS A 139 22.67 0.20 -5.65
N LEU A 140 22.73 -0.43 -4.48
CA LEU A 140 24.00 -0.66 -3.80
C LEU A 140 24.96 -1.56 -4.61
N MET A 141 24.43 -2.55 -5.34
CA MET A 141 25.26 -3.37 -6.23
C MET A 141 25.76 -2.60 -7.46
N GLU A 142 25.09 -1.50 -7.82
CA GLU A 142 25.50 -0.56 -8.86
C GLU A 142 26.43 0.55 -8.32
N ASP A 143 26.90 0.44 -7.07
CA ASP A 143 27.71 1.45 -6.34
C ASP A 143 27.00 2.82 -6.20
N GLU A 144 25.66 2.82 -6.27
CA GLU A 144 24.83 4.00 -6.07
C GLU A 144 24.27 4.07 -4.64
N GLU A 145 24.28 5.27 -4.04
CA GLU A 145 23.56 5.50 -2.79
C GLU A 145 22.03 5.45 -3.01
N PRO A 146 21.29 4.56 -2.33
CA PRO A 146 19.85 4.44 -2.56
C PRO A 146 19.07 5.65 -2.05
N ASN A 147 18.57 6.47 -2.98
CA ASN A 147 17.58 7.51 -2.68
C ASN A 147 16.18 7.04 -3.10
N ILE A 148 15.36 6.60 -2.14
CA ILE A 148 14.04 5.99 -2.38
C ILE A 148 12.95 6.77 -1.65
N LEU A 149 12.01 7.34 -2.42
CA LEU A 149 10.76 7.90 -1.90
C LEU A 149 9.64 6.86 -1.99
N ALA A 150 9.11 6.42 -0.84
CA ALA A 150 8.01 5.45 -0.78
C ALA A 150 6.69 6.13 -0.39
N LEU A 151 5.67 6.03 -1.25
CA LEU A 151 4.31 6.48 -0.96
C LEU A 151 3.44 5.30 -0.52
N VAL A 152 3.13 5.24 0.77
CA VAL A 152 2.33 4.17 1.37
C VAL A 152 1.16 4.74 2.18
N GLY A 153 0.14 3.91 2.45
CA GLY A 153 -0.94 4.33 3.35
C GLY A 153 -0.42 4.48 4.78
N ALA A 154 -0.92 5.46 5.53
CA ALA A 154 -0.43 5.79 6.87
C ALA A 154 -0.35 4.58 7.83
N ALA A 155 -1.32 3.66 7.74
CA ALA A 155 -1.37 2.44 8.55
C ALA A 155 -0.17 1.49 8.35
N HIS A 156 0.64 1.68 7.31
CA HIS A 156 1.77 0.83 6.96
C HIS A 156 3.13 1.41 7.35
N VAL A 157 3.20 2.73 7.57
CA VAL A 157 4.47 3.46 7.72
C VAL A 157 5.31 2.89 8.86
N GLU A 158 4.70 2.73 10.04
CA GLU A 158 5.41 2.24 11.23
C GLU A 158 5.93 0.81 11.03
N GLY A 159 5.08 -0.10 10.54
CA GLY A 159 5.45 -1.50 10.34
C GLY A 159 6.53 -1.71 9.28
N ILE A 160 6.48 -0.95 8.17
CA ILE A 160 7.53 -0.98 7.16
C ILE A 160 8.83 -0.38 7.72
N SER A 161 8.75 0.77 8.41
CA SER A 161 9.93 1.42 8.98
C SER A 161 10.65 0.52 10.00
N ALA A 162 9.90 -0.16 10.87
CA ALA A 162 10.46 -1.11 11.83
C ALA A 162 11.22 -2.26 11.13
N LEU A 163 10.62 -2.84 10.08
CA LEU A 163 11.23 -3.92 9.30
C LEU A 163 12.50 -3.47 8.55
N LEU A 164 12.52 -2.23 8.04
CA LEU A 164 13.68 -1.70 7.31
C LEU A 164 14.85 -1.33 8.23
N LYS A 165 14.60 -1.02 9.51
CA LYS A 165 15.66 -0.79 10.50
C LYS A 165 16.45 -2.07 10.82
N GLU A 166 15.81 -3.23 10.69
CA GLU A 166 16.43 -4.53 10.96
C GLU A 166 16.17 -5.50 9.79
N PRO A 167 16.87 -5.34 8.64
CA PRO A 167 16.54 -6.07 7.41
C PRO A 167 16.54 -7.60 7.53
N LEU A 168 17.30 -8.17 8.49
CA LEU A 168 17.30 -9.61 8.76
C LEU A 168 15.91 -10.13 9.18
N THR A 169 15.14 -9.31 9.90
CA THR A 169 13.78 -9.64 10.37
C THR A 169 12.77 -9.70 9.22
N ILE A 170 13.06 -9.10 8.06
CA ILE A 170 12.19 -9.16 6.88
C ILE A 170 12.04 -10.61 6.42
N LYS A 171 13.14 -11.35 6.31
CA LYS A 171 13.13 -12.75 5.89
C LYS A 171 12.32 -13.61 6.85
N GLU A 172 12.53 -13.43 8.15
CA GLU A 172 11.81 -14.13 9.20
C GLU A 172 10.30 -13.80 9.18
N SER A 173 9.96 -12.54 8.94
CA SER A 173 8.56 -12.10 8.81
C SER A 173 7.88 -12.77 7.61
N LEU A 174 8.53 -12.81 6.44
CA LEU A 174 8.00 -13.50 5.27
C LEU A 174 7.78 -15.00 5.54
N GLN A 175 8.74 -15.67 6.17
CA GLN A 175 8.63 -17.09 6.54
C GLN A 175 7.48 -17.33 7.52
N ARG A 176 7.42 -16.56 8.62
CA ARG A 176 6.36 -16.66 9.64
C ARG A 176 4.97 -16.43 9.06
N LEU A 177 4.85 -15.52 8.09
CA LEU A 177 3.58 -15.19 7.45
C LEU A 177 3.24 -16.12 6.27
N ASN A 178 4.12 -17.07 5.93
CA ASN A 178 4.01 -17.93 4.76
C ASN A 178 3.80 -17.10 3.48
N LEU A 179 4.69 -16.15 3.27
CA LEU A 179 4.74 -15.26 2.11
C LEU A 179 5.92 -15.63 1.22
N THR A 180 5.63 -15.86 -0.06
CA THR A 180 6.66 -15.99 -1.08
C THR A 180 7.06 -14.60 -1.53
N PHE A 181 8.36 -14.31 -1.49
CA PHE A 181 8.87 -13.06 -2.04
C PHE A 181 8.60 -12.98 -3.54
N THR A 182 8.14 -11.81 -3.98
CA THR A 182 8.04 -11.47 -5.39
C THR A 182 8.66 -10.09 -5.61
N PRO A 183 9.47 -9.90 -6.67
CA PRO A 183 10.07 -8.61 -6.97
C PRO A 183 9.02 -7.50 -7.15
N PRO A 184 9.38 -6.23 -6.87
CA PRO A 184 8.51 -5.11 -7.17
C PRO A 184 8.29 -4.98 -8.68
N LYS A 185 7.19 -4.34 -9.07
CA LYS A 185 6.87 -4.15 -10.48
C LYS A 185 7.32 -2.78 -10.97
N LEU A 186 8.30 -2.76 -11.87
CA LEU A 186 8.71 -1.54 -12.58
C LEU A 186 7.60 -1.13 -13.55
N ILE A 187 7.17 0.14 -13.48
CA ILE A 187 6.18 0.70 -14.42
C ILE A 187 6.75 1.76 -15.32
N ARG A 188 7.90 2.33 -14.95
CA ARG A 188 8.64 3.27 -15.76
C ARG A 188 10.11 3.21 -15.42
N ARG A 189 10.94 3.04 -16.45
CA ARG A 189 12.37 3.34 -16.44
C ARG A 189 12.55 4.60 -17.27
N ILE A 190 13.18 5.62 -16.72
CA ILE A 190 13.75 6.68 -17.56
C ILE A 190 15.25 6.41 -17.58
N SER A 191 15.80 6.35 -18.79
CA SER A 191 17.22 6.48 -19.05
C SER A 191 17.35 7.77 -19.83
N VAL A 192 17.90 8.81 -19.24
CA VAL A 192 18.37 9.95 -20.03
C VAL A 192 19.68 9.49 -20.66
N GLU A 193 19.68 9.24 -21.97
CA GLU A 193 20.95 9.26 -22.71
C GLU A 193 21.49 10.69 -22.60
N ALA A 194 22.56 10.85 -21.82
CA ALA A 194 23.32 12.09 -21.82
C ALA A 194 24.06 12.17 -23.16
N ASN A 195 23.65 13.12 -24.00
CA ASN A 195 24.46 13.58 -25.15
C ASN A 195 25.71 14.31 -24.65
#